data_AF-N2IQM5-F1
#
_entry.id   AF-N2IQM5-F1
#
_cell.length_a   1.000
_cell.length_b   1.000
_cell.length_c   1.000
_cell.angle_alpha   90.00
_cell.angle_beta   90.00
_cell.angle_gamma   90.00
#
_symmetry.space_group_name_H-M   'P 1'
#
loop_
_entity.id
_entity.type
_entity.pdbx_description
1 polymer ?
#
loop_
_entity_poly.entity_id
_entity_poly.type
_entity_poly.pdbx_seq_one_letter_code
_entity_poly.pdbx_strand_id
1 'polypeptide(L)'
;MHSRFLSFLCAFITTTSYAVSFDCTKASTSVEKMICTDPMLSRLDDALAENYKSMLLSDFGGSKAELRNEQRIWLSKRNKCKDKACLVDAYRVRVDETCDYGVVSGIHPVCTSSEEIK
;
A
#
# COMPACT_ATOMS: atom_id res chain seq x y z
N MET A 1 21.71 -47.64 -24.64
CA MET A 1 21.91 -48.13 -23.26
C MET A 1 22.98 -47.24 -22.63
N HIS A 2 22.78 -46.38 -21.63
CA HIS A 2 21.70 -46.12 -20.68
C HIS A 2 21.54 -44.60 -20.51
N SER A 3 20.29 -44.14 -20.49
CA SER A 3 19.89 -42.83 -20.04
C SER A 3 19.94 -42.79 -18.51
N ARG A 4 20.53 -41.74 -17.92
CA ARG A 4 20.34 -41.37 -16.52
C ARG A 4 20.01 -39.89 -16.44
N PHE A 5 18.73 -39.57 -16.62
CA PHE A 5 18.18 -38.31 -16.15
C PHE A 5 18.08 -38.39 -14.62
N LEU A 6 19.03 -37.80 -13.90
CA LEU A 6 18.81 -37.43 -12.51
C LEU A 6 17.93 -36.18 -12.53
N SER A 7 16.63 -36.39 -12.38
CA SER A 7 15.66 -35.31 -12.18
C SER A 7 15.87 -34.74 -10.77
N PHE A 8 16.54 -33.60 -10.68
CA PHE A 8 16.64 -32.83 -9.43
C PHE A 8 15.33 -32.07 -9.26
N LEU A 9 14.50 -32.52 -8.32
CA LEU A 9 13.24 -31.89 -7.98
C LEU A 9 13.53 -30.51 -7.36
N CYS A 10 13.48 -29.46 -8.18
CA CYS A 10 13.61 -28.08 -7.71
C CYS A 10 12.27 -27.67 -7.08
N ALA A 11 12.16 -27.81 -5.76
CA ALA A 11 11.02 -27.29 -5.01
C ALA A 11 11.08 -25.75 -5.00
N PHE A 12 10.45 -25.13 -6.00
CA PHE A 12 10.22 -23.68 -6.00
C PHE A 12 9.20 -23.36 -4.90
N ILE A 13 9.68 -22.93 -3.74
CA ILE A 13 8.85 -22.29 -2.72
C ILE A 13 8.52 -20.90 -3.28
N THR A 14 7.37 -20.77 -3.94
CA THR A 14 6.85 -19.48 -4.39
C THR A 14 6.38 -18.71 -3.16
N THR A 15 7.22 -17.81 -2.63
CA THR A 15 6.74 -16.82 -1.68
C THR A 15 5.83 -15.87 -2.46
N THR A 16 4.53 -15.93 -2.21
CA THR A 16 3.57 -14.95 -2.71
C THR A 16 3.97 -13.59 -2.17
N SER A 17 4.71 -12.81 -2.97
CA SER A 17 4.95 -11.42 -2.70
C SER A 17 3.62 -10.71 -2.92
N TYR A 18 2.93 -10.37 -1.84
CA TYR A 18 1.90 -9.35 -1.90
C TYR A 18 2.61 -8.06 -2.30
N ALA A 19 2.19 -7.47 -3.42
CA ALA A 19 2.64 -6.12 -3.74
C ALA A 19 2.15 -5.22 -2.59
N VAL A 20 3.06 -4.44 -2.06
CA VAL A 20 2.80 -3.34 -1.16
C VAL A 20 3.67 -2.19 -1.67
N SER A 21 3.42 -0.97 -1.22
CA SER A 21 4.13 0.25 -1.62
C SER A 21 5.64 0.25 -1.31
N PHE A 22 6.16 -0.81 -0.68
CA PHE A 22 7.56 -1.03 -0.36
C PHE A 22 7.97 -2.50 -0.54
N ASP A 23 9.27 -2.78 -0.49
CA ASP A 23 9.81 -4.13 -0.66
C ASP A 23 9.64 -4.95 0.64
N CYS A 24 8.70 -5.90 0.66
CA CYS A 24 8.46 -6.76 1.81
C CYS A 24 9.68 -7.59 2.23
N THR A 25 10.62 -7.86 1.33
CA THR A 25 11.87 -8.57 1.70
C THR A 25 12.79 -7.70 2.57
N LYS A 26 12.57 -6.39 2.59
CA LYS A 26 13.30 -5.39 3.39
C LYS A 26 12.52 -4.93 4.61
N ALA A 27 11.34 -5.51 4.89
CA ALA A 27 10.53 -5.17 6.05
C ALA A 27 11.30 -5.40 7.36
N SER A 28 11.54 -4.33 8.10
CA SER A 28 12.40 -4.32 9.29
C SER A 28 11.61 -4.10 10.58
N THR A 29 10.46 -3.41 10.49
CA THR A 29 9.61 -3.09 11.65
C THR A 29 8.46 -4.07 11.82
N SER A 30 7.88 -4.13 13.02
CA SER A 30 6.67 -4.93 13.28
C SER A 30 5.48 -4.48 12.42
N VAL A 31 5.36 -3.18 12.17
CA VAL A 31 4.32 -2.59 11.33
C VAL A 31 4.48 -3.02 9.87
N GLU A 32 5.69 -2.87 9.31
CA GLU A 32 5.97 -3.31 7.92
C GLU A 32 5.71 -4.81 7.73
N LYS A 33 6.15 -5.63 8.69
CA LYS A 33 5.90 -7.08 8.65
C LYS A 33 4.40 -7.39 8.68
N MET A 34 3.62 -6.69 9.50
CA MET A 34 2.17 -6.88 9.57
C MET A 34 1.47 -6.48 8.26
N ILE A 35 1.90 -5.39 7.64
CA ILE A 35 1.39 -4.96 6.32
C ILE A 35 1.70 -6.02 5.26
N CYS A 36 2.90 -6.59 5.28
CA CYS A 36 3.33 -7.61 4.32
C CYS A 36 2.65 -8.98 4.46
N THR A 37 2.17 -9.33 5.66
CA THR A 37 1.60 -10.66 5.93
C THR A 37 0.07 -10.67 6.04
N ASP A 38 -0.56 -9.51 6.17
CA ASP A 38 -2.01 -9.38 6.24
C ASP A 38 -2.61 -8.93 4.90
N PRO A 39 -3.41 -9.75 4.22
CA PRO A 39 -3.94 -9.42 2.89
C PRO A 39 -4.79 -8.15 2.84
N MET A 40 -5.54 -7.85 3.92
CA MET A 40 -6.35 -6.63 3.98
C MET A 40 -5.44 -5.40 4.08
N LEU A 41 -4.43 -5.42 4.96
CA LEU A 41 -3.47 -4.32 5.07
C LEU A 41 -2.67 -4.11 3.79
N SER A 42 -2.28 -5.18 3.09
CA SER A 42 -1.60 -5.06 1.79
C SER A 42 -2.49 -4.38 0.74
N ARG A 43 -3.77 -4.76 0.64
CA ARG A 43 -4.72 -4.11 -0.30
C ARG A 43 -4.94 -2.64 0.02
N LEU A 44 -5.06 -2.32 1.31
CA LEU A 44 -5.18 -0.93 1.77
C LEU A 44 -3.93 -0.11 1.43
N ASP A 45 -2.74 -0.71 1.54
CA ASP A 45 -1.48 -0.06 1.20
C ASP A 45 -1.33 0.19 -0.30
N ASP A 46 -1.71 -0.78 -1.14
CA ASP A 46 -1.75 -0.62 -2.59
C ASP A 46 -2.74 0.47 -3.03
N ALA A 47 -3.96 0.45 -2.49
CA ALA A 47 -4.97 1.46 -2.79
C ALA A 47 -4.50 2.86 -2.41
N LEU A 48 -3.91 3.03 -1.22
CA LEU A 48 -3.33 4.30 -0.82
C LEU A 48 -2.20 4.75 -1.77
N ALA A 49 -1.33 3.84 -2.19
CA ALA A 49 -0.23 4.18 -3.09
C ALA A 49 -0.73 4.71 -4.44
N GLU A 50 -1.74 4.06 -5.02
CA GLU A 50 -2.34 4.49 -6.29
C GLU A 50 -3.14 5.80 -6.14
N ASN A 51 -3.97 5.93 -5.09
CA ASN A 51 -4.71 7.17 -4.82
C ASN A 51 -3.76 8.36 -4.64
N TYR A 52 -2.72 8.20 -3.82
CA TYR A 52 -1.73 9.23 -3.56
C TYR A 52 -0.97 9.64 -4.84
N LYS A 53 -0.63 8.66 -5.69
CA LYS A 53 0.01 8.93 -6.99
C LYS A 53 -0.92 9.71 -7.92
N SER A 54 -2.21 9.34 -7.99
CA SER A 54 -3.21 10.08 -8.75
C SER A 54 -3.36 11.52 -8.24
N MET A 55 -3.40 11.72 -6.93
CA MET A 55 -3.43 13.05 -6.30
C MET A 55 -2.22 13.90 -6.67
N LEU A 56 -1.00 13.34 -6.63
CA LEU A 56 0.21 14.05 -7.05
C LEU A 56 0.21 14.46 -8.52
N LEU A 57 -0.52 13.77 -9.39
CA LEU A 57 -0.63 14.08 -10.81
C LEU A 57 -1.75 15.08 -11.11
N SER A 58 -2.73 15.20 -10.23
CA SER A 58 -3.87 16.10 -10.35
C SER A 58 -3.54 17.56 -10.04
N ASP A 59 -4.46 18.45 -10.44
CA ASP A 59 -4.56 19.82 -9.96
C ASP A 59 -5.64 19.93 -8.87
N PHE A 60 -5.27 19.49 -7.66
CA PHE A 60 -6.13 19.49 -6.48
C PHE A 60 -6.19 20.84 -5.75
N GLY A 61 -5.66 21.91 -6.35
CA GLY A 61 -5.67 23.25 -5.77
C GLY A 61 -4.72 23.46 -4.58
N GLY A 62 -3.90 22.45 -4.23
CA GLY A 62 -2.95 22.50 -3.12
C GLY A 62 -1.49 22.30 -3.54
N SER A 63 -0.59 22.37 -2.56
CA SER A 63 0.85 22.22 -2.77
C SER A 63 1.27 20.75 -2.76
N LYS A 64 1.93 20.28 -3.84
CA LYS A 64 2.54 18.94 -3.87
C LYS A 64 3.61 18.73 -2.80
N ALA A 65 4.29 19.81 -2.39
CA ALA A 65 5.30 19.74 -1.32
C ALA A 65 4.65 19.53 0.05
N GLU A 66 3.51 20.17 0.29
CA GLU A 66 2.70 20.00 1.49
C GLU A 66 2.09 18.60 1.55
N LEU A 67 1.51 18.11 0.46
CA LEU A 67 1.01 16.73 0.35
C LEU A 67 2.09 15.68 0.68
N ARG A 68 3.33 15.88 0.21
CA ARG A 68 4.48 15.02 0.58
C ARG A 68 4.85 15.14 2.05
N ASN A 69 4.66 16.30 2.66
CA ASN A 69 4.90 16.47 4.09
C ASN A 69 3.83 15.77 4.93
N GLU A 70 2.56 15.92 4.57
CA GLU A 70 1.44 15.22 5.18
C GLU A 70 1.61 13.71 5.11
N GLN A 71 2.04 13.18 3.95
CA GLN A 71 2.28 11.74 3.81
C GLN A 71 3.40 11.25 4.74
N ARG A 72 4.47 12.02 4.93
CA ARG A 72 5.55 11.69 5.89
C ARG A 72 5.06 11.72 7.34
N ILE A 73 4.21 12.69 7.68
CA ILE A 73 3.58 12.78 9.00
C ILE A 73 2.65 11.57 9.21
N TRP A 74 1.85 11.22 8.21
CA TRP A 74 0.96 10.06 8.27
C TRP A 74 1.76 8.75 8.45
N LEU A 75 2.85 8.54 7.72
CA LEU A 75 3.74 7.38 7.91
C LEU A 75 4.26 7.29 9.35
N SER A 76 4.61 8.44 9.94
CA SER A 76 5.04 8.52 11.35
C SER A 76 3.92 8.17 12.33
N LYS A 77 2.66 8.47 12.02
CA LYS A 77 1.49 8.07 12.81
C LYS A 77 1.22 6.57 12.67
N ARG A 78 1.17 6.04 11.44
CA ARG A 78 1.01 4.61 11.13
C ARG A 78 2.03 3.75 11.87
N ASN A 79 3.30 4.18 11.89
CA ASN A 79 4.38 3.45 12.54
C ASN A 79 4.24 3.37 14.08
N LYS A 80 3.32 4.11 14.69
CA LYS A 80 3.01 4.01 16.13
C LYS A 80 2.02 2.88 16.46
N CYS A 81 1.31 2.35 15.47
CA CYS A 81 0.35 1.27 15.68
C CYS A 81 1.01 0.01 16.24
N LYS A 82 0.25 -0.70 17.10
CA LYS A 82 0.71 -1.91 17.80
C LYS A 82 -0.01 -3.17 17.35
N ASP A 83 -1.15 -3.02 16.69
CA ASP A 83 -1.99 -4.11 16.22
C ASP A 83 -2.60 -3.81 14.85
N LYS A 84 -3.27 -4.83 14.29
CA LYS A 84 -3.92 -4.77 13.00
C LYS A 84 -5.07 -3.76 12.98
N ALA A 85 -5.87 -3.68 14.04
CA ALA A 85 -7.04 -2.80 14.09
C ALA A 85 -6.62 -1.33 13.92
N CYS A 86 -5.59 -0.90 14.67
CA CYS A 86 -5.01 0.43 14.52
C CYS A 86 -4.52 0.71 13.09
N LEU A 87 -3.85 -0.27 12.46
CA LEU A 87 -3.38 -0.10 11.09
C LEU A 87 -4.55 0.01 10.10
N VAL A 88 -5.55 -0.85 10.21
CA VAL A 88 -6.75 -0.79 9.35
C VAL A 88 -7.41 0.58 9.46
N ASP A 89 -7.63 1.09 10.67
CA ASP A 89 -8.24 2.41 10.88
C ASP A 89 -7.37 3.53 10.27
N ALA A 90 -6.05 3.51 10.52
CA ALA A 90 -5.13 4.50 10.00
C ALA A 90 -5.03 4.50 8.47
N TYR A 91 -5.15 3.32 7.84
CA TYR A 91 -5.16 3.18 6.39
C TYR A 91 -6.48 3.63 5.79
N ARG A 92 -7.63 3.20 6.32
CA ARG A 92 -8.95 3.57 5.78
C ARG A 92 -9.14 5.07 5.70
N VAL A 93 -8.85 5.76 6.80
CA VAL A 93 -8.90 7.23 6.85
C VAL A 93 -8.03 7.86 5.75
N ARG A 94 -6.80 7.37 5.57
CA ARG A 94 -5.88 7.96 4.60
C ARG A 94 -6.21 7.60 3.16
N VAL A 95 -6.71 6.40 2.90
CA VAL A 95 -7.22 5.97 1.59
C VAL A 95 -8.34 6.91 1.16
N ASP A 96 -9.27 7.22 2.07
CA ASP A 96 -10.40 8.11 1.77
C ASP A 96 -9.95 9.56 1.61
N GLU A 97 -9.06 10.08 2.48
CA GLU A 97 -8.48 11.44 2.33
C GLU A 97 -7.75 11.64 0.98
N THR A 98 -7.08 10.59 0.48
CA THR A 98 -6.35 10.66 -0.80
C THR A 98 -7.23 10.30 -1.99
N CYS A 99 -8.44 9.80 -1.76
CA CYS A 99 -9.45 9.55 -2.77
C CYS A 99 -10.31 10.81 -2.94
N ASP A 100 -10.99 11.29 -1.88
CA ASP A 100 -12.03 12.32 -1.89
C ASP A 100 -11.49 13.77 -1.82
N TYR A 101 -10.54 14.12 -2.69
CA TYR A 101 -10.02 15.49 -2.74
C TYR A 101 -10.71 16.33 -3.83
N GLY A 102 -10.89 17.62 -3.53
CA GLY A 102 -11.43 18.57 -4.50
C GLY A 102 -10.46 18.80 -5.65
N VAL A 103 -10.93 18.60 -6.89
CA VAL A 103 -10.20 19.01 -8.09
C VAL A 103 -10.68 20.36 -8.60
N VAL A 104 -9.75 21.22 -9.00
CA VAL A 104 -10.07 22.57 -9.49
C VAL A 104 -10.84 22.51 -10.83
N SER A 105 -10.62 21.46 -11.63
CA SER A 105 -11.24 21.27 -12.95
C SER A 105 -12.52 20.41 -12.93
N GLY A 106 -13.01 19.98 -11.77
CA GLY A 106 -14.30 19.28 -11.62
C GLY A 106 -14.34 17.80 -12.04
N ILE A 107 -13.26 17.25 -12.62
CA ILE A 107 -13.14 15.79 -12.86
C ILE A 107 -12.40 15.14 -11.70
N HIS A 108 -13.16 14.56 -10.78
CA HIS A 108 -12.59 13.75 -9.72
C HIS A 108 -11.87 12.54 -10.35
N PRO A 109 -10.59 12.31 -10.05
CA PRO A 109 -9.88 11.18 -10.61
C PRO A 109 -10.44 9.88 -10.05
N VAL A 110 -10.36 8.84 -10.87
CA VAL A 110 -10.74 7.49 -10.44
C VAL A 110 -9.78 7.07 -9.33
N CYS A 111 -10.34 6.72 -8.18
CA CYS A 111 -9.63 6.26 -6.99
C CYS A 111 -10.42 5.12 -6.33
N THR A 112 -9.79 4.41 -5.41
CA THR A 112 -10.41 3.33 -4.64
C THR A 112 -10.74 3.84 -3.24
N SER A 113 -12.02 3.82 -2.85
CA SER A 113 -12.43 4.16 -1.49
C SER A 113 -12.16 3.00 -0.51
N SER A 114 -12.06 3.31 0.78
CA SER A 114 -11.73 2.31 1.79
C SER A 114 -12.83 1.26 1.99
N GLU A 115 -14.08 1.59 1.69
CA GLU A 115 -15.26 0.72 1.77
C GLU A 115 -15.31 -0.34 0.66
N GLU A 116 -14.60 -0.11 -0.45
CA GLU A 116 -14.48 -1.09 -1.54
C GLU A 116 -13.50 -2.23 -1.20
N ILE A 117 -12.65 -2.03 -0.20
CA ILE A 117 -11.54 -2.93 0.15
C ILE A 117 -11.99 -3.92 1.24
N LYS A 118 -11.99 -5.21 0.90
CA LYS A 118 -12.43 -6.34 1.74
C LYS A 118 -11.29 -7.28 2.08
#